data_AF-A0A2N0PZL4-F1
#
_entry.id   AF-A0A2N0PZL4-F1
#
_cell.length_a   1.000
_cell.length_b   1.000
_cell.length_c   1.000
_cell.angle_alpha   90.00
_cell.angle_beta   90.00
_cell.angle_gamma   90.00
#
_symmetry.space_group_name_H-M   'P 1'
#
loop_
_entity.id
_entity.type
_entity.pdbx_description
1 polymer ?
#
loop_
_entity_poly.entity_id
_entity_poly.type
_entity_poly.pdbx_seq_one_letter_code
_entity_poly.pdbx_strand_id
1 'polypeptide(L)'
;MDSSKIEIYQRERTVKYKELKMTFKKIVERRYLTPVRITDSKSAQDKASEAEQRELAKVTNFIPTKKQMAEVKAKLAAVTDDDSVATGSKRKINFDSIERPTKQQKGDDPIDENQYYRVNYEKFNAKSRNRQIVEFVKAQINQSASIIAKVVLDIVDDEKPNDVESYAISAQRIIRSVPIEKTDLFNQQMQSARRGVTREILIKQYLDYLVEYDDILRKKDENMGGMYIIRYNEICESLKKEIFEDVIMEKYGFKGVRIVRLLYEKSKLDEKAIVNIDESFRSSPKAYRINERGFCTNTSNLSSCQEVPRSADRAPSRTFYLWDIDYKKCYDVLLNNYYQTLANIHQVRFDYESGASKTPRKERKRRCITTIE
;
A
#
# COMPACT_ATOMS: atom_id res chain seq x y z
N MET A 1 -42.28 -23.63 -31.56
CA MET A 1 -41.06 -23.49 -30.74
C MET A 1 -41.48 -23.56 -29.28
N ASP A 2 -40.95 -24.54 -28.55
CA ASP A 2 -41.43 -25.02 -27.25
C ASP A 2 -41.53 -23.96 -26.15
N SER A 3 -42.76 -23.69 -25.68
CA SER A 3 -43.03 -22.89 -24.47
C SER A 3 -42.29 -23.42 -23.23
N SER A 4 -42.10 -24.74 -23.16
CA SER A 4 -41.36 -25.41 -22.08
C SER A 4 -39.86 -25.07 -22.06
N LYS A 5 -39.22 -24.93 -23.24
CA LYS A 5 -37.82 -24.51 -23.33
C LYS A 5 -37.63 -23.05 -22.91
N ILE A 6 -38.60 -22.19 -23.19
CA ILE A 6 -38.60 -20.77 -22.79
C ILE A 6 -38.74 -20.66 -21.27
N GLU A 7 -39.65 -21.42 -20.65
CA GLU A 7 -39.82 -21.42 -19.19
C GLU A 7 -38.58 -21.96 -18.44
N ILE A 8 -37.95 -23.01 -18.93
CA ILE A 8 -36.70 -23.56 -18.35
C ILE A 8 -35.59 -22.49 -18.43
N TYR A 9 -35.42 -21.86 -19.60
CA TYR A 9 -34.43 -20.80 -19.79
C TYR A 9 -34.68 -19.58 -18.88
N GLN A 10 -35.94 -19.18 -18.70
CA GLN A 10 -36.31 -18.12 -17.77
C GLN A 10 -36.02 -18.51 -16.32
N ARG A 11 -36.32 -19.75 -15.90
CA ARG A 11 -35.98 -20.24 -14.56
C ARG A 11 -34.47 -20.23 -14.32
N GLU A 12 -33.67 -20.76 -15.22
CA GLU A 12 -32.20 -20.73 -15.10
C GLU A 12 -31.66 -19.30 -14.98
N ARG A 13 -32.21 -18.36 -15.75
CA ARG A 13 -31.82 -16.94 -15.69
C ARG A 13 -32.16 -16.31 -14.35
N THR A 14 -33.31 -16.63 -13.76
CA THR A 14 -33.70 -16.13 -12.43
C THR A 14 -32.85 -16.70 -11.30
N VAL A 15 -32.43 -17.97 -11.39
CA VAL A 15 -31.51 -18.60 -10.42
C VAL A 15 -30.15 -17.91 -10.48
N LYS A 16 -29.57 -17.76 -11.68
CA LYS A 16 -28.30 -17.04 -11.86
C LYS A 16 -28.37 -15.60 -11.35
N TYR A 17 -29.49 -14.90 -11.58
CA TYR A 17 -29.67 -13.54 -11.08
C TYR A 17 -29.64 -13.49 -9.54
N LYS A 18 -30.29 -14.43 -8.86
CA LYS A 18 -30.27 -14.53 -7.39
C LYS A 18 -28.86 -14.78 -6.86
N GLU A 19 -28.10 -15.66 -7.50
CA GLU A 19 -26.69 -15.93 -7.16
C GLU A 19 -25.81 -14.69 -7.34
N LEU A 20 -25.97 -13.97 -8.45
CA LEU A 20 -25.26 -12.73 -8.71
C LEU A 20 -25.62 -11.64 -7.68
N LYS A 21 -26.91 -11.48 -7.35
CA LYS A 21 -27.36 -10.52 -6.33
C LYS A 21 -26.77 -10.84 -4.95
N MET A 22 -26.77 -12.12 -4.56
CA MET A 22 -26.12 -12.57 -3.32
C MET A 22 -24.61 -12.33 -3.33
N THR A 23 -23.95 -12.57 -4.46
CA THR A 23 -22.50 -12.33 -4.61
C THR A 23 -22.18 -10.83 -4.53
N PHE A 24 -22.95 -9.99 -5.23
CA PHE A 24 -22.83 -8.53 -5.18
C PHE A 24 -23.01 -8.01 -3.75
N LYS A 25 -24.01 -8.53 -3.02
CA LYS A 25 -24.23 -8.21 -1.60
C LYS A 25 -23.00 -8.50 -0.74
N LYS A 26 -22.40 -9.68 -0.88
CA LYS A 26 -21.16 -10.04 -0.17
C LYS A 26 -19.99 -9.12 -0.52
N ILE A 27 -19.87 -8.69 -1.77
CA ILE A 27 -18.80 -7.78 -2.22
C ILE A 27 -18.96 -6.39 -1.58
N VAL A 28 -20.20 -5.88 -1.51
CA VAL A 28 -20.53 -4.61 -0.84
C VAL A 28 -20.33 -4.71 0.66
N GLU A 29 -20.82 -5.77 1.31
CA GLU A 29 -20.64 -6.01 2.75
C GLU A 29 -19.15 -6.07 3.15
N ARG A 30 -18.31 -6.66 2.31
CA ARG A 30 -16.85 -6.71 2.48
C ARG A 30 -16.12 -5.44 2.01
N ARG A 31 -16.84 -4.38 1.65
CA ARG A 31 -16.32 -3.05 1.24
C ARG A 31 -15.41 -3.04 0.01
N TYR A 32 -15.49 -4.06 -0.85
CA TYR A 32 -14.81 -4.03 -2.16
C TYR A 32 -15.49 -3.09 -3.14
N LEU A 33 -16.80 -2.87 -2.95
CA LEU A 33 -17.59 -1.85 -3.61
C LEU A 33 -18.07 -0.83 -2.58
N THR A 34 -18.06 0.45 -2.95
CA THR A 34 -18.56 1.55 -2.12
C THR A 34 -19.68 2.29 -2.85
N PRO A 35 -20.74 2.70 -2.14
CA PRO A 35 -21.78 3.53 -2.72
C PRO A 35 -21.21 4.90 -3.08
N VAL A 36 -21.63 5.43 -4.23
CA VAL A 36 -21.16 6.70 -4.79
C VAL A 36 -22.29 7.70 -4.80
N ARG A 37 -21.99 8.92 -4.36
CA ARG A 37 -22.86 10.08 -4.57
C ARG A 37 -22.30 10.95 -5.68
N ILE A 38 -23.16 11.75 -6.30
CA ILE A 38 -22.77 12.73 -7.31
C ILE A 38 -21.67 13.67 -6.77
N THR A 39 -21.71 13.97 -5.47
CA THR A 39 -20.69 14.77 -4.76
C THR A 39 -19.30 14.13 -4.77
N ASP A 40 -19.16 12.82 -4.96
CA ASP A 40 -17.88 12.10 -4.93
C ASP A 40 -17.08 12.20 -6.23
N SER A 41 -17.66 12.82 -7.26
CA SER A 41 -16.93 13.23 -8.46
C SER A 41 -15.99 14.41 -8.22
N LYS A 42 -16.23 15.21 -7.17
CA LYS A 42 -15.40 16.36 -6.82
C LYS A 42 -14.16 15.93 -6.02
N SER A 43 -13.02 16.57 -6.30
CA SER A 43 -11.78 16.36 -5.55
C SER A 43 -11.97 16.72 -4.08
N ALA A 44 -11.20 16.08 -3.19
CA ALA A 44 -11.18 16.43 -1.77
C ALA A 44 -10.78 17.90 -1.55
N GLN A 45 -9.87 18.43 -2.37
CA GLN A 45 -9.47 19.84 -2.32
C GLN A 45 -10.60 20.77 -2.76
N ASP A 46 -11.36 20.42 -3.80
CA ASP A 46 -12.51 21.20 -4.26
C ASP A 46 -13.61 21.19 -3.21
N LYS A 47 -13.90 20.02 -2.62
CA LYS A 47 -14.87 19.88 -1.51
C LYS A 47 -14.47 20.73 -0.31
N ALA A 48 -13.19 20.71 0.08
CA ALA A 48 -12.67 21.51 1.18
C ALA A 48 -12.76 23.02 0.88
N SER A 49 -12.42 23.43 -0.34
CA SER A 49 -12.51 24.82 -0.79
C SER A 49 -13.96 25.31 -0.84
N GLU A 50 -14.89 24.49 -1.32
CA GLU A 50 -16.33 24.79 -1.32
C GLU A 50 -16.88 24.88 0.12
N ALA A 51 -16.44 24.01 1.03
CA ALA A 51 -16.83 24.06 2.44
C ALA A 51 -16.29 25.33 3.11
N GLU A 52 -15.03 25.68 2.86
CA GLU A 52 -14.41 26.92 3.33
C GLU A 52 -15.18 28.15 2.83
N GLN A 53 -15.49 28.20 1.54
CA GLN A 53 -16.29 29.29 0.95
C GLN A 53 -17.70 29.38 1.56
N ARG A 54 -18.36 28.25 1.81
CA ARG A 54 -19.70 28.23 2.45
C ARG A 54 -19.66 28.76 3.86
N GLU A 55 -18.68 28.37 4.65
CA GLU A 55 -18.53 28.89 6.02
C GLU A 55 -18.14 30.37 6.01
N LEU A 56 -17.27 30.80 5.10
CA LEU A 56 -16.93 32.22 4.96
C LEU A 56 -18.11 33.08 4.54
N ALA A 57 -18.97 32.59 3.64
CA ALA A 57 -20.18 33.27 3.22
C ALA A 57 -21.19 33.45 4.37
N LYS A 58 -21.15 32.61 5.41
CA LYS A 58 -21.95 32.80 6.63
C LYS A 58 -21.38 33.88 7.55
N VAL A 59 -20.06 34.06 7.56
CA VAL A 59 -19.37 34.98 8.47
C VAL A 59 -19.33 36.41 7.90
N THR A 60 -19.17 36.56 6.58
CA THR A 60 -19.05 37.88 5.96
C THR A 60 -19.50 37.90 4.50
N ASN A 61 -20.24 38.95 4.12
CA ASN A 61 -20.61 39.25 2.74
C ASN A 61 -19.55 40.11 1.99
N PHE A 62 -18.46 40.49 2.65
CA PHE A 62 -17.36 41.29 2.11
C PHE A 62 -16.06 40.47 2.02
N ILE A 63 -15.00 41.04 1.43
CA ILE A 63 -13.70 40.37 1.27
C ILE A 63 -13.21 39.89 2.65
N PRO A 64 -13.02 38.57 2.86
CA PRO A 64 -12.69 38.04 4.18
C PRO A 64 -11.32 38.50 4.67
N THR A 65 -11.22 38.80 5.96
CA THR A 65 -9.94 39.17 6.59
C THR A 65 -9.10 37.93 6.85
N LYS A 66 -7.76 38.02 6.79
CA LYS A 66 -6.82 36.89 7.04
C LYS A 66 -7.08 36.13 8.34
N LYS A 67 -7.53 36.82 9.40
CA LYS A 67 -7.91 36.19 10.68
C LYS A 67 -9.18 35.34 10.58
N GLN A 68 -10.19 35.80 9.84
CA GLN A 68 -11.46 35.09 9.63
C GLN A 68 -11.26 33.83 8.79
N MET A 69 -10.39 33.90 7.76
CA MET A 69 -9.98 32.73 6.96
C MET A 69 -9.32 31.65 7.83
N ALA A 70 -8.38 32.05 8.69
CA ALA A 70 -7.68 31.12 9.59
C ALA A 70 -8.63 30.48 10.61
N GLU A 71 -9.59 31.24 11.16
CA GLU A 71 -10.58 30.73 12.11
C GLU A 71 -11.56 29.75 11.47
N VAL A 72 -12.07 30.05 10.27
CA VAL A 72 -12.94 29.13 9.51
C VAL A 72 -12.21 27.85 9.15
N LYS A 73 -10.96 27.96 8.69
CA LYS A 73 -10.13 26.80 8.39
C LYS A 73 -9.85 25.94 9.62
N ALA A 74 -9.61 26.55 10.78
CA ALA A 74 -9.44 25.83 12.04
C ALA A 74 -10.75 25.12 12.47
N LYS A 75 -11.92 25.78 12.31
CA LYS A 75 -13.23 25.17 12.59
C LYS A 75 -13.51 23.98 11.69
N LEU A 76 -13.23 24.09 10.39
CA LEU A 76 -13.42 22.99 9.44
C LEU A 76 -12.47 21.82 9.70
N ALA A 77 -11.20 22.09 10.04
CA ALA A 77 -10.25 21.04 10.39
C ALA A 77 -10.70 20.21 11.62
N ALA A 78 -11.27 20.87 12.63
CA ALA A 78 -11.80 20.18 13.82
C ALA A 78 -13.01 19.27 13.52
N VAL A 79 -13.79 19.56 12.47
CA VAL A 79 -14.95 18.74 12.07
C VAL A 79 -14.52 17.53 11.24
N THR A 80 -13.47 17.69 10.40
CA THR A 80 -12.98 16.60 9.54
C THR A 80 -12.33 15.44 10.28
N ASP A 81 -11.78 15.67 11.49
CA ASP A 81 -11.18 14.59 12.29
C ASP A 81 -12.24 13.61 12.82
N ASP A 82 -13.47 14.09 13.09
CA ASP A 82 -14.57 13.29 13.66
C ASP A 82 -15.28 12.42 12.60
N ASP A 83 -15.32 12.86 11.33
CA ASP A 83 -15.97 12.15 10.22
C ASP A 83 -15.12 10.99 9.66
N SER A 84 -13.85 10.88 10.06
CA SER A 84 -12.93 9.84 9.59
C SER A 84 -13.28 8.42 10.10
N VAL A 85 -14.22 8.30 11.05
CA VAL A 85 -14.63 7.03 11.69
C VAL A 85 -15.98 6.49 11.17
N ALA A 86 -16.69 7.20 10.27
CA ALA A 86 -18.07 6.84 9.90
C ALA A 86 -18.24 6.13 8.54
N THR A 87 -17.31 5.26 8.12
CA THR A 87 -17.64 4.21 7.13
C THR A 87 -18.19 2.97 7.85
N GLY A 88 -19.31 3.15 8.52
CA GLY A 88 -20.03 2.10 9.24
C GLY A 88 -21.32 2.69 9.76
N SER A 89 -22.44 2.18 9.28
CA SER A 89 -23.80 2.66 9.57
C SER A 89 -24.09 2.87 11.06
N LYS A 90 -23.78 4.05 11.60
CA LYS A 90 -24.44 4.69 12.76
C LYS A 90 -24.24 6.20 12.67
N ARG A 91 -25.16 6.91 12.00
CA ARG A 91 -25.26 8.36 12.13
C ARG A 91 -25.87 8.69 13.49
N LYS A 92 -25.22 9.56 14.28
CA LYS A 92 -25.95 10.46 15.18
C LYS A 92 -26.61 11.52 14.29
N ILE A 93 -27.93 11.44 14.17
CA ILE A 93 -28.73 12.37 13.38
C ILE A 93 -28.99 13.60 14.25
N ASN A 94 -28.50 14.76 13.82
CA ASN A 94 -28.98 16.04 14.35
C ASN A 94 -30.41 16.28 13.84
N PHE A 95 -31.28 16.56 14.79
CA PHE A 95 -32.71 16.76 14.68
C PHE A 95 -32.96 18.14 14.07
N ASP A 96 -33.29 18.19 12.79
CA ASP A 96 -34.29 19.09 12.22
C ASP A 96 -34.26 18.97 10.70
N SER A 97 -35.43 18.74 10.11
CA SER A 97 -35.67 18.50 8.69
C SER A 97 -35.21 17.13 8.15
N ILE A 98 -36.11 16.14 8.21
CA ILE A 98 -36.54 15.28 7.09
C ILE A 98 -37.56 14.27 7.66
N GLU A 99 -38.62 14.07 6.90
CA GLU A 99 -39.77 13.22 7.19
C GLU A 99 -39.40 11.82 7.71
N ARG A 100 -40.23 11.33 8.63
CA ARG A 100 -40.08 10.09 9.40
C ARG A 100 -39.77 8.89 8.48
N PRO A 101 -38.69 8.12 8.71
CA PRO A 101 -38.58 6.81 8.10
C PRO A 101 -39.50 5.85 8.85
N THR A 102 -40.48 5.32 8.13
CA THR A 102 -41.37 4.24 8.56
C THR A 102 -40.53 3.03 9.00
N LYS A 103 -40.93 2.37 10.10
CA LYS A 103 -40.36 1.13 10.64
C LYS A 103 -39.93 0.17 9.52
N GLN A 104 -38.61 -0.05 9.37
CA GLN A 104 -38.08 -1.09 8.49
C GLN A 104 -38.52 -2.47 8.97
N GLN A 105 -39.28 -3.16 8.12
CA GLN A 105 -39.60 -4.56 8.29
C GLN A 105 -38.34 -5.40 8.07
N LYS A 106 -38.19 -6.48 8.84
CA LYS A 106 -37.21 -7.55 8.63
C LYS A 106 -37.45 -8.17 7.24
N GLY A 107 -36.78 -7.67 6.21
CA GLY A 107 -36.95 -8.19 4.85
C GLY A 107 -36.30 -7.38 3.73
N ASP A 108 -35.97 -6.11 3.95
CA ASP A 108 -35.41 -5.29 2.86
C ASP A 108 -33.96 -5.68 2.52
N ASP A 109 -33.74 -5.97 1.24
CA ASP A 109 -32.41 -6.13 0.67
C ASP A 109 -31.61 -4.84 0.90
N PRO A 110 -30.40 -4.89 1.50
CA PRO A 110 -29.61 -3.71 1.84
C PRO A 110 -28.98 -3.02 0.62
N ILE A 111 -29.31 -3.48 -0.59
CA ILE A 111 -28.83 -2.93 -1.85
C ILE A 111 -29.96 -2.12 -2.46
N ASP A 112 -29.80 -0.81 -2.45
CA ASP A 112 -30.70 0.11 -3.15
C ASP A 112 -30.44 0.00 -4.65
N GLU A 113 -31.47 -0.36 -5.43
CA GLU A 113 -31.38 -0.51 -6.89
C GLU A 113 -31.08 0.83 -7.59
N ASN A 114 -31.35 1.96 -6.93
CA ASN A 114 -31.06 3.30 -7.46
C ASN A 114 -29.69 3.85 -7.00
N GLN A 115 -28.94 3.09 -6.19
CA GLN A 115 -27.64 3.51 -5.69
C GLN A 115 -26.52 3.08 -6.65
N TYR A 116 -25.71 4.04 -7.09
CA TYR A 116 -24.50 3.74 -7.85
C TYR A 116 -23.38 3.24 -6.93
N TYR A 117 -22.58 2.30 -7.42
CA TYR A 117 -21.44 1.75 -6.70
C TYR A 117 -20.16 1.90 -7.53
N ARG A 118 -19.02 2.12 -6.87
CA ARG A 118 -17.69 2.08 -7.49
C ARG A 118 -16.79 1.06 -6.80
N VAL A 119 -15.73 0.67 -7.50
CA VAL A 119 -14.63 -0.13 -6.97
C VAL A 119 -13.91 0.66 -5.87
N ASN A 120 -13.70 0.02 -4.72
CA ASN A 120 -12.94 0.59 -3.62
C ASN A 120 -11.44 0.30 -3.78
N TYR A 121 -10.72 1.19 -4.47
CA TYR A 121 -9.28 1.03 -4.70
C TYR A 121 -8.45 0.97 -3.41
N GLU A 122 -8.84 1.68 -2.35
CA GLU A 122 -8.10 1.67 -1.07
C GLU A 122 -8.07 0.28 -0.44
N LYS A 123 -9.20 -0.45 -0.47
CA LYS A 123 -9.28 -1.84 0.01
C LYS A 123 -8.36 -2.77 -0.80
N PHE A 124 -8.30 -2.60 -2.12
CA PHE A 124 -7.40 -3.38 -2.97
C PHE A 124 -5.93 -3.04 -2.70
N ASN A 125 -5.60 -1.76 -2.47
CA ASN A 125 -4.26 -1.33 -2.12
C ASN A 125 -3.82 -1.89 -0.76
N ALA A 126 -4.69 -1.85 0.26
CA ALA A 126 -4.42 -2.45 1.57
C ALA A 126 -4.18 -3.96 1.45
N LYS A 127 -4.99 -4.66 0.63
CA LYS A 127 -4.81 -6.09 0.37
C LYS A 127 -3.52 -6.40 -0.39
N SER A 128 -3.13 -5.54 -1.32
CA SER A 128 -1.87 -5.66 -2.06
C SER A 128 -0.66 -5.47 -1.14
N ARG A 129 -0.69 -4.44 -0.27
CA ARG A 129 0.28 -4.24 0.81
C ARG A 129 0.38 -5.48 1.71
N ASN A 130 -0.75 -5.96 2.23
CA ASN A 130 -0.79 -7.12 3.11
C ASN A 130 -0.20 -8.37 2.42
N ARG A 131 -0.45 -8.56 1.11
CA ARG A 131 0.17 -9.64 0.34
C ARG A 131 1.70 -9.51 0.28
N GLN A 132 2.22 -8.30 0.00
CA GLN A 132 3.66 -8.07 -0.04
C GLN A 132 4.32 -8.32 1.32
N ILE A 133 3.67 -7.90 2.42
CA ILE A 133 4.16 -8.17 3.79
C ILE A 133 4.26 -9.68 4.04
N VAL A 134 3.27 -10.47 3.61
CA VAL A 134 3.31 -11.94 3.76
C VAL A 134 4.44 -12.56 2.95
N GLU A 135 4.66 -12.08 1.72
CA GLU A 135 5.75 -12.53 0.85
C GLU A 135 7.13 -12.17 1.46
N PHE A 136 7.25 -10.98 2.06
CA PHE A 136 8.43 -10.53 2.78
C PHE A 136 8.75 -11.41 4.00
N VAL A 137 7.77 -11.64 4.87
CA VAL A 137 7.92 -12.53 6.05
C VAL A 137 8.33 -13.94 5.62
N LYS A 138 7.79 -14.43 4.50
CA LYS A 138 8.14 -15.75 3.97
C LYS A 138 9.60 -15.82 3.53
N ALA A 139 10.11 -14.76 2.88
CA ALA A 139 11.49 -14.69 2.39
C ALA A 139 12.51 -14.53 3.53
N GLN A 140 12.18 -13.71 4.53
CA GLN A 140 13.10 -13.39 5.63
C GLN A 140 13.12 -14.46 6.73
N ILE A 141 11.96 -15.03 7.09
CA ILE A 141 11.84 -15.97 8.21
C ILE A 141 11.61 -17.39 7.69
N ASN A 142 10.35 -17.74 7.41
CA ASN A 142 9.96 -19.03 6.83
C ASN A 142 8.49 -19.04 6.40
N GLN A 143 8.08 -20.15 5.77
CA GLN A 143 6.71 -20.37 5.34
C GLN A 143 5.70 -20.37 6.50
N SER A 144 6.07 -20.89 7.67
CA SER A 144 5.19 -20.96 8.86
C SER A 144 4.86 -19.57 9.43
N ALA A 145 5.87 -18.74 9.60
CA ALA A 145 5.73 -17.35 10.03
C ALA A 145 4.87 -16.55 9.05
N SER A 146 5.03 -16.77 7.74
CA SER A 146 4.19 -16.11 6.73
C SER A 146 2.71 -16.47 6.84
N ILE A 147 2.38 -17.71 7.24
CA ILE A 147 0.99 -18.14 7.46
C ILE A 147 0.41 -17.41 8.67
N ILE A 148 1.18 -17.28 9.74
CA ILE A 148 0.74 -16.57 10.95
C ILE A 148 0.59 -15.08 10.65
N ALA A 149 1.57 -14.44 10.01
CA ALA A 149 1.48 -13.05 9.58
C ALA A 149 0.27 -12.81 8.67
N LYS A 150 -0.02 -13.73 7.74
CA LYS A 150 -1.22 -13.65 6.91
C LYS A 150 -2.50 -13.69 7.73
N VAL A 151 -2.60 -14.58 8.71
CA VAL A 151 -3.78 -14.67 9.59
C VAL A 151 -3.95 -13.39 10.41
N VAL A 152 -2.85 -12.83 10.93
CA VAL A 152 -2.88 -11.53 11.63
C VAL A 152 -3.40 -10.44 10.68
N LEU A 153 -2.87 -10.33 9.46
CA LEU A 153 -3.29 -9.33 8.48
C LEU A 153 -4.73 -9.53 7.99
N ASP A 154 -5.20 -10.77 7.85
CA ASP A 154 -6.58 -11.11 7.46
C ASP A 154 -7.57 -10.75 8.58
N ILE A 155 -7.14 -10.83 9.86
CA ILE A 155 -7.96 -10.34 10.98
C ILE A 155 -8.17 -8.82 10.87
N VAL A 156 -7.14 -8.09 10.45
CA VAL A 156 -7.08 -6.62 10.37
C VAL A 156 -7.37 -6.09 8.95
N ASP A 157 -8.10 -6.85 8.14
CA ASP A 157 -8.30 -6.53 6.72
C ASP A 157 -9.00 -5.18 6.48
N ASP A 158 -9.67 -4.60 7.47
CA ASP A 158 -10.48 -3.37 7.35
C ASP A 158 -9.70 -2.05 7.45
N GLU A 159 -8.39 -2.10 7.61
CA GLU A 159 -7.54 -0.91 7.71
C GLU A 159 -7.20 -0.27 6.37
N LYS A 160 -6.90 1.03 6.41
CA LYS A 160 -6.53 1.81 5.23
C LYS A 160 -5.09 1.50 4.82
N PRO A 161 -4.75 1.65 3.54
CA PRO A 161 -3.40 1.38 3.06
C PRO A 161 -2.32 2.26 3.72
N ASN A 162 -2.68 3.48 4.15
CA ASN A 162 -1.75 4.47 4.71
C ASN A 162 -1.75 4.52 6.26
N ASP A 163 -2.45 3.61 6.93
CA ASP A 163 -2.41 3.54 8.40
C ASP A 163 -0.99 3.18 8.86
N VAL A 164 -0.50 3.87 9.90
CA VAL A 164 0.87 3.71 10.43
C VAL A 164 0.99 2.40 11.20
N GLU A 165 -0.02 2.09 12.02
CA GLU A 165 -0.08 0.91 12.88
C GLU A 165 -1.50 0.33 12.85
N SER A 166 -1.60 -0.97 13.14
CA SER A 166 -2.90 -1.62 13.27
C SER A 166 -3.55 -1.41 14.64
N TYR A 167 -4.85 -1.71 14.75
CA TYR A 167 -5.47 -1.93 16.04
C TYR A 167 -4.85 -3.16 16.75
N ALA A 168 -4.93 -3.17 18.08
CA ALA A 168 -4.35 -4.23 18.89
C ALA A 168 -5.20 -5.52 18.85
N ILE A 169 -4.53 -6.65 18.65
CA ILE A 169 -5.14 -7.98 18.50
C ILE A 169 -4.68 -8.90 19.62
N SER A 170 -5.60 -9.63 20.24
CA SER A 170 -5.25 -10.62 21.26
C SER A 170 -4.63 -11.88 20.66
N ALA A 171 -3.63 -12.44 21.34
CA ALA A 171 -3.03 -13.73 21.00
C ALA A 171 -4.09 -14.83 20.80
N GLN A 172 -5.11 -14.84 21.66
CA GLN A 172 -6.20 -15.83 21.62
C GLN A 172 -7.03 -15.75 20.33
N ARG A 173 -7.28 -14.54 19.81
CA ARG A 173 -7.99 -14.36 18.53
C ARG A 173 -7.13 -14.89 17.37
N ILE A 174 -5.83 -14.66 17.42
CA ILE A 174 -4.89 -15.16 16.40
C ILE A 174 -4.86 -16.69 16.44
N ILE A 175 -4.61 -17.30 17.61
CA ILE A 175 -4.52 -18.76 17.78
C ILE A 175 -5.78 -19.49 17.26
N ARG A 176 -6.97 -18.92 17.50
CA ARG A 176 -8.24 -19.50 17.04
C ARG A 176 -8.47 -19.38 15.53
N SER A 177 -7.91 -18.36 14.88
CA SER A 177 -8.12 -18.09 13.45
C SER A 177 -7.09 -18.77 12.55
N VAL A 178 -5.96 -19.22 13.10
CA VAL A 178 -5.01 -20.05 12.35
C VAL A 178 -5.70 -21.35 11.91
N PRO A 179 -5.56 -21.80 10.65
CA PRO A 179 -6.09 -23.10 10.21
C PRO A 179 -5.41 -24.28 10.91
N ILE A 180 -6.18 -25.31 11.27
CA ILE A 180 -5.65 -26.50 11.95
C ILE A 180 -4.75 -27.32 11.00
N GLU A 181 -5.17 -27.47 9.75
CA GLU A 181 -4.45 -28.22 8.69
C GLU A 181 -3.01 -27.74 8.45
N LYS A 182 -2.73 -26.46 8.74
CA LYS A 182 -1.40 -25.88 8.55
C LYS A 182 -0.48 -26.04 9.76
N THR A 183 -1.00 -26.64 10.85
CA THR A 183 -0.25 -26.81 12.11
C THR A 183 0.86 -27.85 11.98
N ASP A 184 0.69 -28.86 11.12
CA ASP A 184 1.70 -29.90 10.91
C ASP A 184 2.98 -29.35 10.29
N LEU A 185 2.86 -28.32 9.44
CA LEU A 185 4.00 -27.60 8.86
C LEU A 185 4.82 -26.87 9.94
N PHE A 186 4.14 -26.31 10.95
CA PHE A 186 4.79 -25.58 12.04
C PHE A 186 5.70 -26.50 12.85
N ASN A 187 5.21 -27.72 13.14
CA ASN A 187 5.97 -28.75 13.86
C ASN A 187 7.23 -29.17 13.12
N GLN A 188 7.15 -29.33 11.79
CA GLN A 188 8.28 -29.73 10.96
C GLN A 188 9.37 -28.66 10.88
N GLN A 189 8.98 -27.39 10.72
CA GLN A 189 9.94 -26.30 10.50
C GLN A 189 10.62 -25.82 11.77
N MET A 190 9.99 -25.97 12.94
CA MET A 190 10.51 -25.42 14.19
C MET A 190 11.55 -26.32 14.90
N GLN A 191 11.94 -27.44 14.29
CA GLN A 191 12.86 -28.47 14.85
C GLN A 191 12.57 -28.83 16.32
N SER A 192 11.35 -28.59 16.79
CA SER A 192 10.95 -28.75 18.18
C SER A 192 10.55 -30.20 18.40
N ALA A 193 11.52 -31.10 18.27
CA ALA A 193 11.41 -32.52 18.59
C ALA A 193 11.39 -32.78 20.10
N ARG A 194 10.89 -31.82 20.91
CA ARG A 194 10.57 -32.07 22.32
C ARG A 194 9.12 -32.52 22.39
N ARG A 195 8.91 -33.78 22.74
CA ARG A 195 7.58 -34.35 23.00
C ARG A 195 6.80 -33.41 23.93
N GLY A 196 5.63 -32.93 23.50
CA GLY A 196 4.69 -32.19 24.35
C GLY A 196 4.43 -30.71 24.01
N VAL A 197 4.97 -30.16 22.91
CA VAL A 197 4.64 -28.78 22.52
C VAL A 197 3.23 -28.71 21.94
N THR A 198 2.35 -27.92 22.57
CA THR A 198 0.99 -27.70 22.07
C THR A 198 0.98 -26.69 20.92
N ARG A 199 -0.05 -26.78 20.07
CA ARG A 199 -0.31 -25.82 18.98
C ARG A 199 -0.26 -24.36 19.43
N GLU A 200 -0.81 -24.08 20.60
CA GLU A 200 -0.83 -22.72 21.15
C GLU A 200 0.57 -22.22 21.48
N ILE A 201 1.44 -23.09 22.03
CA ILE A 201 2.82 -22.74 22.36
C ILE A 201 3.60 -22.43 21.07
N LEU A 202 3.43 -23.24 20.02
CA LEU A 202 4.10 -23.00 18.73
C LEU A 202 3.69 -21.67 18.10
N ILE A 203 2.38 -21.38 18.08
CA ILE A 203 1.89 -20.11 17.51
C ILE A 203 2.42 -18.94 18.32
N LYS A 204 2.47 -19.03 19.66
CA LYS A 204 3.06 -18.00 20.51
C LYS A 204 4.54 -17.79 20.21
N GLN A 205 5.32 -18.88 20.08
CA GLN A 205 6.75 -18.76 19.75
C GLN A 205 6.97 -18.09 18.38
N TYR A 206 6.16 -18.39 17.38
CA TYR A 206 6.22 -17.68 16.09
C TYR A 206 5.80 -16.21 16.20
N LEU A 207 4.83 -15.89 17.04
CA LEU A 207 4.47 -14.49 17.32
C LEU A 207 5.63 -13.76 18.01
N ASP A 208 6.31 -14.40 18.95
CA ASP A 208 7.49 -13.85 19.61
C ASP A 208 8.64 -13.62 18.60
N TYR A 209 8.88 -14.56 17.68
CA TYR A 209 9.85 -14.35 16.59
C TYR A 209 9.47 -13.19 15.67
N LEU A 210 8.19 -13.02 15.35
CA LEU A 210 7.71 -11.89 14.55
C LEU A 210 7.79 -10.55 15.29
N VAL A 211 7.89 -10.56 16.63
CA VAL A 211 8.16 -9.37 17.44
C VAL A 211 9.65 -9.03 17.46
N GLU A 212 10.50 -10.05 17.54
CA GLU A 212 11.96 -9.87 17.57
C GLU A 212 12.56 -9.52 16.20
N TYR A 213 11.96 -10.02 15.11
CA TYR A 213 12.50 -9.86 13.75
C TYR A 213 11.88 -8.69 12.99
N ASP A 214 12.73 -7.75 12.57
CA ASP A 214 12.45 -6.61 11.67
C ASP A 214 11.21 -5.77 12.04
N ASP A 215 10.93 -5.67 13.34
CA ASP A 215 9.90 -4.81 13.90
C ASP A 215 8.47 -5.04 13.36
N ILE A 216 8.21 -6.22 12.76
CA ILE A 216 6.98 -6.56 12.05
C ILE A 216 5.76 -6.51 12.99
N LEU A 217 5.89 -7.13 14.15
CA LEU A 217 4.91 -7.02 15.24
C LEU A 217 5.48 -6.25 16.42
N ARG A 218 4.59 -5.62 17.18
CA ARG A 218 4.90 -5.02 18.49
C ARG A 218 3.92 -5.54 19.52
N LYS A 219 4.42 -5.90 20.70
CA LYS A 219 3.59 -6.25 21.85
C LYS A 219 3.20 -4.97 22.60
N LYS A 220 1.90 -4.67 22.70
CA LYS A 220 1.42 -3.44 23.37
C LYS A 220 1.40 -3.58 24.89
N ASP A 221 1.00 -4.76 25.38
CA ASP A 221 0.90 -5.06 26.80
C ASP A 221 1.27 -6.53 27.09
N GLU A 222 2.06 -6.74 28.14
CA GLU A 222 2.38 -8.09 28.63
C GLU A 222 1.29 -8.63 29.57
N ASN A 223 0.60 -7.75 30.29
CA ASN A 223 -0.29 -8.11 31.40
C ASN A 223 -1.69 -8.58 30.96
N MET A 224 -2.12 -8.29 29.72
CA MET A 224 -3.46 -8.63 29.19
C MET A 224 -3.43 -9.68 28.07
N GLY A 225 -2.76 -10.81 28.31
CA GLY A 225 -2.84 -11.98 27.42
C GLY A 225 -2.11 -11.84 26.08
N GLY A 226 -1.16 -10.89 25.98
CA GLY A 226 -0.35 -10.62 24.80
C GLY A 226 -1.17 -9.96 23.69
N MET A 227 -1.22 -8.63 23.70
CA MET A 227 -1.82 -7.85 22.61
C MET A 227 -0.74 -7.47 21.60
N TYR A 228 -1.00 -7.74 20.31
CA TYR A 228 -0.09 -7.49 19.21
C TYR A 228 -0.61 -6.38 18.29
N ILE A 229 0.30 -5.56 17.79
CA ILE A 229 0.07 -4.52 16.78
C ILE A 229 1.00 -4.77 15.61
N ILE A 230 0.53 -4.53 14.39
CA ILE A 230 1.37 -4.51 13.18
C ILE A 230 1.85 -3.08 12.96
N ARG A 231 3.16 -2.95 12.68
CA ARG A 231 3.79 -1.67 12.34
C ARG A 231 3.97 -1.53 10.84
N TYR A 232 2.97 -1.00 10.16
CA TYR A 232 2.98 -0.93 8.69
C TYR A 232 4.08 -0.01 8.17
N ASN A 233 4.34 1.11 8.83
CA ASN A 233 5.29 2.09 8.34
C ASN A 233 6.71 1.52 8.23
N GLU A 234 7.17 0.84 9.28
CA GLU A 234 8.48 0.21 9.38
C GLU A 234 8.61 -0.91 8.34
N ILE A 235 7.62 -1.81 8.24
CA ILE A 235 7.65 -2.89 7.25
C ILE A 235 7.64 -2.32 5.82
N CYS A 236 6.82 -1.31 5.55
CA CYS A 236 6.77 -0.69 4.24
C CYS A 236 8.09 0.03 3.89
N GLU A 237 8.79 0.58 4.89
CA GLU A 237 10.09 1.19 4.69
C GLU A 237 11.17 0.13 4.38
N SER A 238 11.17 -1.00 5.10
CA SER A 238 12.02 -2.16 4.79
C SER A 238 11.78 -2.69 3.37
N LEU A 239 10.51 -2.83 2.98
CA LEU A 239 10.12 -3.25 1.62
C LEU A 239 10.61 -2.28 0.54
N LYS A 240 10.45 -0.97 0.75
CA LYS A 240 10.94 0.05 -0.20
C LYS A 240 12.47 0.00 -0.31
N LYS A 241 13.16 -0.21 0.82
CA LYS A 241 14.61 -0.35 0.86
C LYS A 241 15.08 -1.56 0.06
N GLU A 242 14.44 -2.72 0.21
CA GLU A 242 14.74 -3.94 -0.55
C GLU A 242 14.58 -3.70 -2.06
N ILE A 243 13.45 -3.15 -2.49
CA ILE A 243 13.20 -2.82 -3.90
C ILE A 243 14.25 -1.85 -4.44
N PHE A 244 14.61 -0.84 -3.66
CA PHE A 244 15.63 0.12 -4.06
C PHE A 244 16.99 -0.55 -4.23
N GLU A 245 17.41 -1.38 -3.26
CA GLU A 245 18.67 -2.11 -3.34
C GLU A 245 18.72 -3.09 -4.51
N ASP A 246 17.61 -3.74 -4.86
CA ASP A 246 17.51 -4.61 -6.03
C ASP A 246 17.74 -3.84 -7.34
N VAL A 247 17.14 -2.64 -7.46
CA VAL A 247 17.36 -1.77 -8.63
C VAL A 247 18.83 -1.33 -8.71
N ILE A 248 19.45 -1.04 -7.56
CA ILE A 248 20.89 -0.71 -7.50
C ILE A 248 21.74 -1.94 -7.87
N MET A 249 21.34 -3.13 -7.44
CA MET A 249 22.02 -4.38 -7.77
C MET A 249 22.00 -4.63 -9.28
N GLU A 250 20.87 -4.42 -9.93
CA GLU A 250 20.73 -4.60 -11.37
C GLU A 250 21.55 -3.57 -12.17
N LYS A 251 21.59 -2.30 -11.72
CA LYS A 251 22.29 -1.22 -12.44
C LYS A 251 23.80 -1.15 -12.17
N TYR A 252 24.21 -1.36 -10.92
CA TYR A 252 25.58 -1.08 -10.45
C TYR A 252 26.27 -2.31 -9.85
N GLY A 253 25.58 -3.45 -9.81
CA GLY A 253 26.07 -4.70 -9.24
C GLY A 253 26.20 -4.68 -7.72
N PHE A 254 26.73 -5.77 -7.17
CA PHE A 254 26.89 -5.95 -5.73
C PHE A 254 27.72 -4.85 -5.05
N LYS A 255 28.72 -4.30 -5.76
CA LYS A 255 29.57 -3.21 -5.27
C LYS A 255 28.77 -1.93 -5.02
N GLY A 256 27.81 -1.61 -5.91
CA GLY A 256 26.93 -0.46 -5.73
C GLY A 256 26.05 -0.59 -4.49
N VAL A 257 25.44 -1.77 -4.29
CA VAL A 257 24.60 -2.05 -3.11
C VAL A 257 25.39 -1.90 -1.81
N ARG A 258 26.64 -2.39 -1.77
CA ARG A 258 27.51 -2.25 -0.59
C ARG A 258 27.77 -0.79 -0.24
N ILE A 259 28.06 0.06 -1.24
CA ILE A 259 28.25 1.50 -1.03
C ILE A 259 26.97 2.14 -0.47
N VAL A 260 25.82 1.82 -1.05
CA VAL A 260 24.51 2.32 -0.58
C VAL A 260 24.24 1.95 0.87
N ARG A 261 24.46 0.68 1.25
CA ARG A 261 24.29 0.19 2.63
C ARG A 261 25.26 0.89 3.60
N LEU A 262 26.52 1.06 3.21
CA LEU A 262 27.53 1.77 4.01
C LEU A 262 27.16 3.24 4.23
N LEU A 263 26.70 3.92 3.17
CA LEU A 263 26.23 5.31 3.26
C LEU A 263 24.98 5.44 4.13
N TYR A 264 24.07 4.46 4.10
CA TYR A 264 22.90 4.44 4.97
C TYR A 264 23.27 4.32 6.46
N GLU A 265 24.19 3.39 6.78
CA GLU A 265 24.53 3.09 8.17
C GLU A 265 25.40 4.15 8.84
N LYS A 266 26.35 4.72 8.10
CA LYS A 266 27.33 5.65 8.66
C LYS A 266 27.02 7.11 8.34
N SER A 267 26.37 7.37 7.21
CA SER A 267 26.11 8.71 6.66
C SER A 267 27.41 9.53 6.46
N LYS A 268 27.36 10.54 5.58
CA LYS A 268 28.43 11.55 5.39
C LYS A 268 29.85 10.98 5.32
N LEU A 269 30.07 9.99 4.47
CA LEU A 269 31.39 9.37 4.29
C LEU A 269 32.19 10.05 3.17
N ASP A 270 33.51 10.12 3.32
CA ASP A 270 34.43 10.50 2.24
C ASP A 270 34.96 9.26 1.49
N GLU A 271 35.53 9.46 0.30
CA GLU A 271 36.11 8.38 -0.52
C GLU A 271 37.11 7.52 0.26
N LYS A 272 37.95 8.16 1.09
CA LYS A 272 38.95 7.45 1.89
C LYS A 272 38.32 6.60 2.98
N ALA A 273 37.30 7.10 3.69
CA ALA A 273 36.60 6.31 4.70
C ALA A 273 35.89 5.11 4.09
N ILE A 274 35.24 5.25 2.93
CA ILE A 274 34.56 4.13 2.28
C ILE A 274 35.56 3.02 1.92
N VAL A 275 36.70 3.38 1.33
CA VAL A 275 37.76 2.41 0.97
C VAL A 275 38.39 1.76 2.20
N ASN A 276 38.50 2.49 3.31
CA ASN A 276 39.05 1.96 4.56
C ASN A 276 38.09 1.02 5.29
N ILE A 277 36.78 1.29 5.24
CA ILE A 277 35.76 0.47 5.93
C ILE A 277 35.54 -0.85 5.19
N ASP A 278 35.56 -0.83 3.85
CA ASP A 278 35.29 -2.03 3.07
C ASP A 278 36.50 -2.43 2.21
N GLU A 279 37.21 -3.44 2.73
CA GLU A 279 38.43 -4.00 2.16
C GLU A 279 38.28 -4.48 0.71
N SER A 280 37.06 -4.82 0.28
CA SER A 280 36.78 -5.22 -1.11
C SER A 280 37.02 -4.11 -2.13
N PHE A 281 36.98 -2.83 -1.71
CA PHE A 281 37.30 -1.69 -2.57
C PHE A 281 38.79 -1.38 -2.64
N ARG A 282 39.59 -1.85 -1.68
CA ARG A 282 41.05 -1.63 -1.62
C ARG A 282 41.77 -2.29 -2.81
N SER A 283 41.29 -3.45 -3.24
CA SER A 283 41.83 -4.21 -4.38
C SER A 283 41.44 -3.62 -5.75
N SER A 284 40.45 -2.71 -5.82
CA SER A 284 40.02 -2.13 -7.11
C SER A 284 39.50 -0.68 -7.01
N PRO A 285 40.37 0.32 -6.73
CA PRO A 285 39.97 1.72 -6.61
C PRO A 285 39.27 2.32 -7.86
N LYS A 286 39.54 1.75 -9.05
CA LYS A 286 38.88 2.16 -10.31
C LYS A 286 37.40 1.76 -10.37
N ALA A 287 37.02 0.61 -9.79
CA ALA A 287 35.63 0.16 -9.75
C ALA A 287 34.79 1.04 -8.81
N TYR A 288 35.41 1.51 -7.72
CA TYR A 288 34.83 2.52 -6.84
C TYR A 288 34.54 3.81 -7.62
N ARG A 289 35.50 4.37 -8.36
CA ARG A 289 35.31 5.63 -9.12
C ARG A 289 34.24 5.57 -10.22
N ILE A 290 34.03 4.41 -10.84
CA ILE A 290 32.98 4.22 -11.86
C ILE A 290 31.60 4.17 -11.19
N ASN A 291 31.48 3.47 -10.05
CA ASN A 291 30.23 3.39 -9.31
C ASN A 291 29.94 4.69 -8.56
N GLU A 292 30.94 5.35 -7.99
CA GLU A 292 30.87 6.70 -7.43
C GLU A 292 30.44 7.67 -8.53
N ARG A 293 31.09 7.74 -9.70
CA ARG A 293 30.58 8.60 -10.79
C ARG A 293 29.18 8.21 -11.25
N GLY A 294 28.83 6.93 -11.40
CA GLY A 294 27.47 6.54 -11.79
C GLY A 294 26.40 6.92 -10.76
N PHE A 295 26.75 6.85 -9.48
CA PHE A 295 25.86 7.14 -8.35
C PHE A 295 25.81 8.64 -7.98
N CYS A 296 26.90 9.37 -8.26
CA CYS A 296 27.16 10.72 -7.80
C CYS A 296 27.22 11.78 -8.91
N THR A 297 27.55 11.41 -10.16
CA THR A 297 27.51 12.35 -11.29
C THR A 297 26.13 12.37 -11.94
N ASN A 298 25.27 13.24 -11.41
CA ASN A 298 24.18 13.98 -12.06
C ASN A 298 23.11 13.24 -12.88
N THR A 299 23.19 11.93 -13.11
CA THR A 299 22.25 11.22 -13.99
C THR A 299 21.11 10.57 -13.23
N SER A 300 21.20 10.46 -11.90
CA SER A 300 20.17 9.79 -11.09
C SER A 300 19.73 10.53 -9.82
N ASN A 301 20.32 11.66 -9.41
CA ASN A 301 19.94 12.42 -8.20
C ASN A 301 19.80 11.57 -6.90
N LEU A 302 20.46 10.40 -6.85
CA LEU A 302 20.31 9.43 -5.76
C LEU A 302 21.13 9.77 -4.52
N SER A 303 22.23 10.52 -4.67
CA SER A 303 23.10 10.90 -3.55
C SER A 303 23.19 12.41 -3.40
N SER A 304 23.28 12.86 -2.15
CA SER A 304 23.60 14.24 -1.82
C SER A 304 25.09 14.37 -1.53
N CYS A 305 25.72 15.39 -2.11
CA CYS A 305 27.12 15.71 -1.89
C CYS A 305 27.21 16.97 -1.03
N GLN A 306 27.83 16.87 0.14
CA GLN A 306 28.12 18.01 1.01
C GLN A 306 29.59 18.41 0.84
N GLU A 307 29.80 19.63 0.35
CA GLU A 307 31.12 20.24 0.25
C GLU A 307 31.50 20.92 1.56
N VAL A 308 32.63 20.52 2.13
CA VAL A 308 33.20 21.12 3.34
C VAL A 308 34.55 21.76 2.99
N PRO A 309 34.58 23.07 2.70
CA PRO A 309 35.80 23.76 2.30
C PRO A 309 36.71 23.95 3.52
N ARG A 310 38.00 23.60 3.39
CA ARG A 310 39.00 23.88 4.45
C ARG A 310 39.51 25.32 4.42
N SER A 311 39.24 26.05 3.33
CA SER A 311 39.75 27.40 3.09
C SER A 311 38.61 28.28 2.56
N ALA A 312 38.68 29.58 2.85
CA ALA A 312 37.61 30.53 2.52
C ALA A 312 37.40 30.69 1.00
N ASP A 313 38.41 30.37 0.19
CA ASP A 313 38.38 30.37 -1.27
C ASP A 313 37.56 29.21 -1.87
N ARG A 314 37.11 28.25 -1.04
CA ARG A 314 36.35 27.05 -1.45
C ARG A 314 36.98 26.32 -2.63
N ALA A 315 38.31 26.31 -2.72
CA ALA A 315 39.01 25.64 -3.80
C ALA A 315 38.73 24.13 -3.77
N PRO A 316 38.40 23.48 -4.91
CA PRO A 316 38.09 22.04 -4.96
C PRO A 316 39.23 21.15 -4.39
N SER A 317 40.49 21.55 -4.59
CA SER A 317 41.65 20.83 -4.08
C SER A 317 41.80 20.87 -2.55
N ARG A 318 41.10 21.79 -1.87
CA ARG A 318 41.09 21.96 -0.41
C ARG A 318 39.69 21.77 0.18
N THR A 319 38.80 21.10 -0.55
CA THR A 319 37.43 20.85 -0.13
C THR A 319 37.22 19.35 0.07
N PHE A 320 36.59 19.00 1.18
CA PHE A 320 36.13 17.63 1.41
C PHE A 320 34.76 17.45 0.78
N TYR A 321 34.56 16.29 0.17
CA TYR A 321 33.27 15.88 -0.38
C TYR A 321 32.75 14.75 0.49
N LEU A 322 31.67 15.02 1.23
CA LEU A 322 30.99 14.04 2.07
C LEU A 322 29.74 13.58 1.35
N TRP A 323 29.57 12.27 1.24
CA TRP A 323 28.46 11.65 0.56
C TRP A 323 27.43 11.18 1.59
N ASP A 324 26.16 11.49 1.31
CA ASP A 324 25.05 11.04 2.12
C ASP A 324 23.89 10.60 1.23
N ILE A 325 23.13 9.62 1.70
CA ILE A 325 22.01 9.04 0.96
C ILE A 325 20.70 9.29 1.71
N ASP A 326 19.77 9.94 1.04
CA ASP A 326 18.43 10.16 1.55
C ASP A 326 17.47 9.22 0.82
N TYR A 327 17.10 8.12 1.47
CA TYR A 327 16.23 7.10 0.90
C TYR A 327 14.88 7.68 0.47
N LYS A 328 14.34 8.67 1.18
CA LYS A 328 13.04 9.27 0.81
C LYS A 328 13.12 9.94 -0.55
N LYS A 329 14.17 10.74 -0.78
CA LYS A 329 14.43 11.36 -2.08
C LYS A 329 14.72 10.31 -3.15
N CYS A 330 15.45 9.25 -2.81
CA CYS A 330 15.71 8.15 -3.74
C CYS A 330 14.42 7.47 -4.20
N TYR A 331 13.48 7.23 -3.28
CA TYR A 331 12.18 6.65 -3.60
C TYR A 331 11.36 7.55 -4.51
N ASP A 332 11.36 8.87 -4.29
CA ASP A 332 10.64 9.81 -5.15
C ASP A 332 11.21 9.82 -6.58
N VAL A 333 12.53 9.82 -6.72
CA VAL A 333 13.19 9.73 -8.03
C VAL A 333 12.88 8.39 -8.70
N LEU A 334 12.95 7.29 -7.95
CA LEU A 334 12.64 5.96 -8.45
C LEU A 334 11.18 5.87 -8.91
N LEU A 335 10.26 6.40 -8.13
CA LEU A 335 8.83 6.43 -8.44
C LEU A 335 8.55 7.23 -9.72
N ASN A 336 9.18 8.40 -9.88
CA ASN A 336 9.08 9.20 -11.11
C ASN A 336 9.60 8.43 -12.33
N ASN A 337 10.73 7.73 -12.20
CA ASN A 337 11.26 6.88 -13.26
C ASN A 337 10.30 5.74 -13.63
N TYR A 338 9.63 5.13 -12.64
CA TYR A 338 8.61 4.11 -12.89
C TYR A 338 7.39 4.68 -13.61
N TYR A 339 6.90 5.86 -13.22
CA TYR A 339 5.79 6.52 -13.93
C TYR A 339 6.14 6.83 -15.38
N GLN A 340 7.34 7.34 -15.63
CA GLN A 340 7.81 7.59 -17.00
C GLN A 340 7.92 6.28 -17.80
N THR A 341 8.45 5.22 -17.19
CA THR A 341 8.56 3.91 -17.83
C THR A 341 7.20 3.33 -18.17
N LEU A 342 6.23 3.41 -17.26
CA LEU A 342 4.85 2.99 -17.50
C LEU A 342 4.21 3.79 -18.63
N ALA A 343 4.36 5.11 -18.63
CA ALA A 343 3.85 5.97 -19.70
C ALA A 343 4.44 5.58 -21.06
N ASN A 344 5.75 5.35 -21.14
CA ASN A 344 6.42 4.89 -22.36
C ASN A 344 5.89 3.53 -22.84
N ILE A 345 5.70 2.57 -21.95
CA ILE A 345 5.14 1.24 -22.28
C ILE A 345 3.70 1.39 -22.80
N HIS A 346 2.88 2.20 -22.12
CA HIS A 346 1.51 2.48 -22.54
C HIS A 346 1.46 3.14 -23.91
N GLN A 347 2.33 4.11 -24.17
CA GLN A 347 2.42 4.80 -25.46
C GLN A 347 2.79 3.83 -26.58
N VAL A 348 3.85 3.03 -26.41
CA VAL A 348 4.27 2.04 -27.41
C VAL A 348 3.16 1.03 -27.70
N ARG A 349 2.47 0.55 -26.65
CA ARG A 349 1.33 -0.35 -26.80
C ARG A 349 0.18 0.30 -27.55
N PHE A 350 -0.16 1.54 -27.19
CA PHE A 350 -1.21 2.30 -27.85
C PHE A 350 -0.89 2.50 -29.33
N ASP A 351 0.33 2.90 -29.69
CA ASP A 351 0.72 3.13 -31.10
C ASP A 351 0.64 1.83 -31.93
N TYR A 352 1.03 0.70 -31.33
CA TYR A 352 0.89 -0.62 -31.94
C TYR A 352 -0.58 -1.03 -32.13
N GLU A 353 -1.44 -0.81 -31.14
CA GLU A 353 -2.87 -1.16 -31.19
C GLU A 353 -3.70 -0.17 -32.03
N SER A 354 -3.30 1.10 -32.08
CA SER A 354 -4.00 2.22 -32.75
C SER A 354 -3.68 2.33 -34.23
N GLY A 355 -2.56 1.79 -34.72
CA GLY A 355 -2.48 1.40 -36.13
C GLY A 355 -1.26 1.77 -36.94
N ALA A 356 -0.09 2.02 -36.34
CA ALA A 356 1.14 2.07 -37.12
C ALA A 356 1.47 0.72 -37.83
N SER A 357 0.83 -0.39 -37.42
CA SER A 357 1.00 -1.75 -37.98
C SER A 357 -0.28 -2.37 -38.56
N LYS A 358 -1.32 -1.58 -38.85
CA LYS A 358 -2.71 -2.08 -39.10
C LYS A 358 -3.03 -2.70 -40.47
N THR A 359 -2.05 -2.99 -41.33
CA THR A 359 -2.33 -3.67 -42.61
C THR A 359 -2.78 -5.15 -42.45
N PRO A 360 -2.24 -5.99 -41.53
CA PRO A 360 -2.62 -7.42 -41.48
C PRO A 360 -3.83 -7.74 -40.58
N ARG A 361 -4.09 -6.95 -39.53
CA ARG A 361 -5.13 -7.28 -38.52
C ARG A 361 -6.55 -6.97 -38.97
N LYS A 362 -6.74 -5.91 -39.78
CA LYS A 362 -8.05 -5.60 -40.37
C LYS A 362 -8.48 -6.64 -41.40
N GLU A 363 -7.54 -7.19 -42.16
CA GLU A 363 -7.82 -8.31 -43.08
C GLU A 363 -8.18 -9.60 -42.36
N ARG A 364 -7.52 -9.93 -41.23
CA ARG A 364 -7.88 -11.10 -40.43
C ARG A 364 -9.30 -11.02 -39.86
N LYS A 365 -9.70 -9.86 -39.31
CA LYS A 365 -11.08 -9.66 -38.82
C LYS A 365 -12.11 -9.71 -39.96
N ARG A 366 -11.81 -9.14 -41.13
CA ARG A 366 -12.70 -9.21 -42.30
C ARG A 366 -12.84 -10.64 -42.82
N ARG A 367 -11.74 -11.39 -42.93
CA ARG A 367 -11.75 -12.80 -43.37
C ARG A 367 -12.60 -13.69 -42.46
N CYS A 368 -12.48 -13.55 -41.13
CA CYS A 368 -13.28 -14.33 -40.19
C CYS A 368 -14.79 -14.02 -40.23
N ILE A 369 -15.19 -12.81 -40.65
CA ILE A 369 -16.61 -12.45 -40.79
C ILE A 369 -17.19 -13.03 -42.09
N THR A 370 -16.41 -13.06 -43.18
CA THR A 370 -16.82 -13.62 -44.48
C THR A 370 -16.81 -15.16 -44.56
N THR A 371 -16.41 -15.88 -43.51
CA THR A 371 -16.44 -17.36 -43.48
C THR A 371 -17.61 -17.92 -42.64
N ILE A 372 -18.51 -17.04 -42.17
CA ILE A 372 -19.67 -17.41 -41.32
C ILE A 372 -21.00 -17.29 -42.11
N GLU A 373 -20.95 -16.85 -43.36
CA GLU A 373 -22.02 -17.04 -44.37
C GLU A 373 -21.62 -18.18 -45.31
#